data_AF-A0A936WX47-F1
#
_entry.id   AF-A0A936WX47-F1
#
_cell.length_a   1.000
_cell.length_b   1.000
_cell.length_c   1.000
_cell.angle_alpha   90.00
_cell.angle_beta   90.00
_cell.angle_gamma   90.00
#
_symmetry.space_group_name_H-M   'P 1'
#
loop_
_entity.id
_entity.type
_entity.pdbx_description
1 polymer ?
#
loop_
_entity_poly.entity_id
_entity_poly.type
_entity_poly.pdbx_seq_one_letter_code
_entity_poly.pdbx_strand_id
1 'polypeptide(L)'
;MYRSSPFMPLTPVVKNLIIGNVLFFLAQLILSKNASVPMNDWFAQHHVLSDKFRPHQFLTAVFMHGSWGHLFGNMLGLYFSVQNWNWYGERLDF
;
A
#
# COMPACT_ATOMS: atom_id res chain seq x y z
N MET A 1 -10.62 34.32 -1.46
CA MET A 1 -11.38 33.32 -2.22
C MET A 1 -10.68 31.98 -2.08
N TYR A 2 -11.26 31.04 -1.34
CA TYR A 2 -10.74 29.68 -1.26
C TYR A 2 -11.15 28.93 -2.54
N ARG A 3 -10.17 28.53 -3.36
CA ARG A 3 -10.44 27.72 -4.54
C ARG A 3 -10.42 26.26 -4.11
N SER A 4 -11.59 25.70 -3.85
CA SER A 4 -11.74 24.26 -3.63
C SER A 4 -11.40 23.54 -4.94
N SER A 5 -10.19 22.98 -5.03
CA SER A 5 -9.88 22.07 -6.12
C SER A 5 -10.65 20.77 -5.85
N PRO A 6 -11.47 20.27 -6.79
CA PRO A 6 -12.15 18.99 -6.61
C PRO A 6 -11.17 17.81 -6.47
N PHE A 7 -9.90 18.03 -6.81
CA PHE A 7 -8.81 17.10 -6.60
C PHE A 7 -7.72 17.78 -5.80
N MET A 8 -7.63 17.42 -4.52
CA MET A 8 -6.51 17.87 -3.71
C MET A 8 -5.26 17.08 -4.06
N PRO A 9 -4.10 17.75 -4.09
CA PRO A 9 -2.83 17.05 -4.30
C PRO A 9 -2.65 15.98 -3.23
N LEU A 10 -2.23 14.79 -3.65
CA LEU A 10 -1.90 13.72 -2.72
C LEU A 10 -0.74 14.17 -1.82
N THR A 11 -0.86 13.91 -0.52
CA THR A 11 0.24 14.18 0.41
C THR A 11 1.47 13.35 0.01
N PRO A 12 2.69 13.82 0.32
CA PRO A 12 3.92 13.09 0.02
C PRO A 12 3.91 11.65 0.56
N VAL A 13 3.35 11.46 1.76
CA VAL A 13 3.21 10.14 2.41
C VAL A 13 2.35 9.19 1.55
N VAL A 14 1.16 9.64 1.12
CA VAL A 14 0.24 8.82 0.33
C VAL A 14 0.85 8.48 -1.02
N LYS A 15 1.52 9.44 -1.66
CA LYS A 15 2.23 9.20 -2.92
C LYS A 15 3.29 8.11 -2.76
N ASN A 16 4.08 8.15 -1.69
CA ASN A 16 5.10 7.15 -1.40
C ASN A 16 4.49 5.76 -1.11
N LEU A 17 3.35 5.71 -0.40
CA LEU A 17 2.64 4.45 -0.17
C LEU A 17 2.14 3.82 -1.48
N ILE A 18 1.56 4.62 -2.38
CA ILE A 18 1.13 4.14 -3.71
C ILE A 18 2.33 3.62 -4.51
N ILE A 19 3.43 4.38 -4.56
CA ILE A 19 4.65 3.95 -5.23
C ILE A 19 5.17 2.64 -4.64
N GLY A 20 5.23 2.53 -3.30
CA GLY A 20 5.66 1.33 -2.61
C GLY A 20 4.82 0.11 -2.97
N ASN A 21 3.49 0.25 -2.98
CA ASN A 21 2.58 -0.84 -3.35
C ASN A 21 2.79 -1.33 -4.78
N VAL A 22 2.96 -0.41 -5.73
CA VAL A 22 3.22 -0.77 -7.13
C VAL A 22 4.59 -1.46 -7.27
N LEU A 23 5.64 -0.92 -6.64
CA LEU A 23 6.98 -1.51 -6.71
C LEU A 23 7.04 -2.91 -6.09
N PHE A 24 6.43 -3.10 -4.92
CA PHE A 24 6.36 -4.42 -4.28
C PHE A 24 5.58 -5.42 -5.12
N PHE A 25 4.50 -4.99 -5.78
CA PHE A 25 3.75 -5.85 -6.67
C PHE A 25 4.53 -6.23 -7.93
N LEU A 26 5.25 -5.29 -8.54
CA LEU A 26 6.16 -5.59 -9.66
C LEU A 26 7.27 -6.56 -9.24
N ALA A 27 7.86 -6.35 -8.06
CA ALA A 27 8.83 -7.28 -7.50
C ALA A 27 8.22 -8.69 -7.34
N GLN A 28 6.98 -8.81 -6.84
CA GLN A 28 6.25 -10.09 -6.78
C GLN A 28 6.09 -10.72 -8.16
N LEU A 29 5.70 -9.98 -9.20
CA LEU A 29 5.51 -10.53 -10.54
C LEU A 29 6.82 -11.06 -11.16
N ILE A 30 7.95 -10.41 -10.87
CA ILE A 30 9.26 -10.76 -11.43
C ILE A 30 9.89 -11.89 -10.61
N LEU A 31 9.93 -11.76 -9.28
CA LEU A 31 10.67 -12.63 -8.39
C LEU A 31 9.90 -13.89 -7.99
N SER A 32 8.56 -13.86 -7.94
CA SER A 32 7.78 -15.07 -7.60
C SER A 32 7.85 -16.15 -8.68
N LYS A 33 8.28 -15.80 -9.90
CA LYS A 33 8.59 -16.78 -10.96
C LYS A 33 9.91 -17.49 -10.73
N ASN A 34 10.78 -16.95 -9.87
CA ASN A 34 12.06 -17.53 -9.52
C ASN A 34 11.92 -18.31 -8.20
N ALA A 35 12.01 -19.64 -8.27
CA ALA A 35 11.89 -20.51 -7.09
C ALA A 35 12.93 -20.19 -6.00
N SER A 36 14.01 -19.48 -6.34
CA SER A 36 15.07 -19.09 -5.40
C SER A 36 14.69 -17.92 -4.48
N VAL A 37 13.61 -17.17 -4.77
CA VAL A 37 13.18 -16.03 -3.95
C VAL A 37 11.73 -16.21 -3.52
N PRO A 38 11.47 -16.92 -2.41
CA PRO A 38 10.12 -17.13 -1.92
C PRO A 38 9.58 -15.85 -1.26
N MET A 39 9.09 -14.89 -2.06
CA MET A 39 8.63 -13.59 -1.54
C MET A 39 7.56 -13.72 -0.46
N ASN A 40 6.68 -14.73 -0.54
CA ASN A 40 5.68 -14.98 0.49
C ASN A 40 6.31 -15.40 1.83
N ASP A 41 7.40 -16.17 1.81
CA ASP A 41 8.08 -16.56 3.05
C ASP A 41 8.81 -15.38 3.71
N TRP A 42 9.31 -14.45 2.90
CA TRP A 42 10.05 -13.31 3.40
C TRP A 42 9.16 -12.14 3.79
N PHE A 43 8.10 -11.85 3.05
CA PHE A 43 7.38 -10.57 3.15
C PHE A 43 5.90 -10.70 3.54
N ALA A 44 5.27 -11.85 3.31
CA ALA A 44 3.90 -12.06 3.78
C ALA A 44 3.88 -12.33 5.29
N GLN A 45 2.77 -12.02 5.94
CA GLN A 45 2.62 -12.25 7.37
C GLN A 45 2.45 -13.74 7.66
N HIS A 46 3.39 -14.30 8.43
CA HIS A 46 3.25 -15.62 9.01
C HIS A 46 2.74 -15.54 10.44
N HIS A 47 2.17 -16.65 10.93
CA HIS A 47 1.80 -16.76 12.33
C HIS A 47 3.05 -16.59 13.22
N VAL A 48 2.93 -15.92 14.36
CA VAL A 48 4.07 -15.59 15.24
C VAL A 48 4.87 -16.80 15.75
N LEU A 49 4.23 -17.97 15.80
CA LEU A 49 4.86 -19.25 16.18
C LEU A 49 5.47 -20.02 15.00
N SER A 50 5.43 -19.48 13.79
CA SER A 50 5.99 -20.12 12.61
C SER A 50 7.50 -19.89 12.55
N ASP A 51 8.25 -20.90 12.12
CA ASP A 51 9.69 -20.77 11.80
C ASP A 51 9.97 -19.77 10.66
N LYS A 52 8.93 -19.40 9.91
CA LYS A 52 9.00 -18.40 8.84
C LYS A 52 8.62 -16.99 9.30
N PHE A 53 8.23 -16.82 10.56
CA PHE A 53 7.89 -15.52 11.10
C PHE A 53 9.11 -14.61 11.16
N ARG A 54 8.91 -13.36 10.74
CA ARG A 54 9.93 -12.32 10.83
C ARG A 54 9.28 -11.01 11.26
N PRO A 55 9.85 -10.26 12.23
CA PRO A 55 9.22 -9.04 12.74
C PRO A 55 8.90 -7.98 11.68
N HIS A 56 9.68 -7.89 10.60
CA HIS A 56 9.41 -6.92 9.54
C HIS A 56 8.14 -7.22 8.74
N GLN A 57 7.57 -8.43 8.85
CA GLN A 57 6.36 -8.84 8.15
C GLN A 57 5.14 -7.98 8.51
N PHE A 58 5.09 -7.40 9.72
CA PHE A 58 4.04 -6.44 10.08
C PHE A 58 4.01 -5.21 9.18
N LEU A 59 5.18 -4.77 8.69
CA LEU A 59 5.30 -3.64 7.77
C LEU A 59 5.29 -4.08 6.31
N THR A 60 5.88 -5.23 5.96
CA THR A 60 5.98 -5.64 4.56
C THR A 60 4.70 -6.28 4.05
N ALA A 61 3.89 -6.89 4.91
CA ALA A 61 2.67 -7.57 4.51
C ALA A 61 1.61 -6.63 3.93
N VAL A 62 1.56 -5.36 4.35
CA VAL A 62 0.64 -4.36 3.76
C VAL A 62 0.94 -4.05 2.30
N PHE A 63 2.15 -4.36 1.81
CA PHE A 63 2.53 -4.20 0.40
C PHE A 63 2.36 -5.49 -0.43
N MET A 64 2.03 -6.62 0.19
CA MET A 64 1.84 -7.90 -0.49
C MET A 64 0.44 -7.96 -1.12
N HIS A 65 0.36 -8.38 -2.38
CA HIS A 65 -0.90 -8.40 -3.13
C HIS A 65 -1.01 -9.67 -3.94
N GLY A 66 -2.04 -10.48 -3.65
CA GLY A 66 -2.25 -11.77 -4.30
C GLY A 66 -2.83 -11.70 -5.73
N SER A 67 -3.35 -10.54 -6.15
CA SER A 67 -3.91 -10.37 -7.50
C SER A 67 -3.94 -8.90 -7.93
N TRP A 68 -4.05 -8.68 -9.24
CA TRP A 68 -4.23 -7.34 -9.83
C TRP A 68 -5.47 -6.62 -9.30
N GLY A 69 -6.58 -7.34 -9.11
CA GLY A 69 -7.82 -6.79 -8.57
C GLY A 69 -7.66 -6.32 -7.12
N HIS A 70 -6.91 -7.06 -6.31
CA HIS A 70 -6.62 -6.67 -4.93
C HIS A 70 -5.77 -5.38 -4.89
N LEU A 71 -4.70 -5.29 -5.70
CA LEU A 71 -3.89 -4.07 -5.81
C LEU A 71 -4.74 -2.86 -6.22
N PHE A 72 -5.55 -3.02 -7.26
CA PHE A 72 -6.40 -1.94 -7.77
C PHE A 72 -7.42 -1.46 -6.73
N GLY A 73 -8.11 -2.40 -6.06
CA GLY A 73 -9.06 -2.07 -5.00
C GLY A 73 -8.41 -1.32 -3.84
N ASN A 74 -7.20 -1.70 -3.45
CA ASN A 74 -6.45 -1.03 -2.38
C ASN A 74 -6.02 0.39 -2.78
N MET A 75 -5.55 0.58 -4.02
CA MET A 75 -5.19 1.92 -4.53
C MET A 75 -6.41 2.83 -4.65
N LEU A 76 -7.57 2.31 -5.09
CA LEU A 76 -8.82 3.08 -5.11
C LEU A 76 -9.26 3.46 -3.70
N GLY A 77 -9.23 2.51 -2.76
CA GLY A 77 -9.56 2.76 -1.35
C GLY A 77 -8.67 3.85 -0.73
N LEU A 78 -7.36 3.77 -0.93
CA LEU A 78 -6.40 4.79 -0.50
C LEU A 78 -6.68 6.15 -1.12
N TYR A 79 -6.92 6.21 -2.44
CA TYR A 79 -7.23 7.45 -3.14
C TYR A 79 -8.48 8.13 -2.57
N PHE A 80 -9.60 7.42 -2.46
CA PHE A 80 -10.84 7.98 -1.92
C PHE A 80 -10.72 8.35 -0.45
N SER A 81 -10.04 7.54 0.36
CA SER A 81 -9.81 7.84 1.79
C SER A 81 -9.04 9.14 1.98
N VAL A 82 -8.05 9.39 1.13
CA VAL A 82 -7.22 10.60 1.20
C VAL A 82 -7.97 11.82 0.71
N GLN A 83 -8.75 11.71 -0.38
CA GLN A 83 -9.59 12.81 -0.82
C GLN A 83 -10.64 13.17 0.24
N ASN A 84 -11.25 12.16 0.89
CA ASN A 84 -12.16 12.38 2.02
C ASN A 84 -11.45 13.07 3.20
N TRP A 85 -10.29 12.56 3.63
CA TRP A 85 -9.54 13.16 4.75
C TRP A 85 -9.15 14.60 4.48
N ASN A 86 -8.62 14.86 3.29
CA ASN A 86 -8.25 16.21 2.90
C ASN A 86 -9.47 17.14 2.92
N TRP A 87 -10.62 16.67 2.45
CA TRP A 87 -11.88 17.44 2.49
C TRP A 87 -12.38 17.73 3.91
N TYR A 88 -12.17 16.81 4.85
CA TYR A 88 -12.46 17.07 6.27
C TYR A 88 -11.45 18.07 6.86
N GLY A 89 -10.16 17.97 6.50
CA GLY A 89 -9.11 18.89 6.93
C GLY A 89 -9.40 20.34 6.51
N GLU A 90 -9.82 20.57 5.26
CA GLU A 90 -10.22 21.90 4.78
C GLU A 90 -11.45 22.48 5.51
N ARG A 91 -12.29 21.63 6.13
CA ARG A 91 -13.55 22.04 6.80
C ARG A 91 -13.44 22.25 8.29
N LEU A 92 -12.42 21.69 8.92
CA LEU A 92 -12.22 21.74 10.37
C LEU A 92 -11.10 22.71 10.79
N ASP A 93 -10.57 23.50 9.84
CA ASP A 93 -9.54 24.53 10.06
C ASP A 93 -8.28 24.03 10.82
N PHE A 94 -7.84 22.79 10.54
CA PHE A 94 -6.56 22.26 11.02
C PHE A 94 -5.40 22.53 10.05
#